data_AF-A0A326U105-F1
#
_entry.id   AF-A0A326U105-F1
#
_cell.length_a   1.000
_cell.length_b   1.000
_cell.length_c   1.000
_cell.angle_alpha   90.00
_cell.angle_beta   90.00
_cell.angle_gamma   90.00
#
_symmetry.space_group_name_H-M   'P 1'
#
loop_
_entity.id
_entity.type
_entity.pdbx_description
1 polymer ?
#
loop_
_entity_poly.entity_id
_entity_poly.type
_entity_poly.pdbx_seq_one_letter_code
_entity_poly.pdbx_strand_id
1 'polypeptide(L)'
;MFLEKILYRLGQVKQQLGFVKPLTNEEYAEVARLLPPAAQRLFLTMSSADQRHSLRVYHGLQARGCQDLDMLAAALLHDVGKAEGRVPFWTRPVIVLGKLFAPGLLRKVAIHPAEFERQQAPGWQRSLSYAWWHADVGAELAARAGLSARSVLYIRTHHQDHGPAHELHLVDEVS
;
A
#
# COMPACT_ATOMS: atom_id res chain seq x y z
N MET A 1 -8.27 -18.83 17.06
CA MET A 1 -7.10 -17.90 17.05
C MET A 1 -6.20 -17.99 15.81
N PHE A 2 -5.44 -19.07 15.56
CA PHE A 2 -4.52 -19.12 14.39
C PHE A 2 -5.28 -19.36 13.07
N LEU A 3 -6.26 -20.26 13.09
CA LEU A 3 -7.09 -20.59 11.91
C LEU A 3 -8.00 -19.42 11.49
N GLU A 4 -8.52 -18.65 12.44
CA GLU A 4 -9.32 -17.43 12.16
C GLU A 4 -8.47 -16.33 11.54
N LYS A 5 -7.23 -16.11 12.03
CA LYS A 5 -6.28 -15.19 11.38
C LYS A 5 -5.94 -15.61 9.96
N ILE A 6 -5.82 -16.92 9.70
CA ILE A 6 -5.56 -17.45 8.36
C ILE A 6 -6.77 -17.27 7.44
N LEU A 7 -7.98 -17.63 7.88
CA LEU A 7 -9.20 -17.45 7.11
C LEU A 7 -9.49 -15.97 6.83
N TYR A 8 -9.22 -15.10 7.81
CA TYR A 8 -9.30 -13.65 7.66
C TYR A 8 -8.28 -13.13 6.62
N ARG A 9 -7.01 -13.55 6.72
CA ARG A 9 -5.99 -13.19 5.71
C ARG A 9 -6.29 -13.77 4.33
N LEU A 10 -6.93 -14.93 4.22
CA LEU A 10 -7.41 -15.49 2.95
C LEU A 10 -8.57 -14.65 2.37
N GLY A 11 -9.43 -14.09 3.23
CA GLY A 11 -10.43 -13.10 2.85
C GLY A 11 -9.81 -11.80 2.32
N GLN A 12 -8.77 -11.29 2.98
CA GLN A 12 -7.98 -10.14 2.51
C GLN A 12 -7.33 -10.44 1.15
N VAL A 13 -6.76 -11.64 0.98
CA VAL A 13 -6.21 -12.09 -0.30
C VAL A 13 -7.29 -12.12 -1.38
N LYS A 14 -8.52 -12.61 -1.10
CA LYS A 14 -9.63 -12.59 -2.07
C LYS A 14 -10.02 -11.16 -2.49
N GLN A 15 -10.02 -10.20 -1.55
CA GLN A 15 -10.27 -8.79 -1.87
C GLN A 15 -9.10 -8.14 -2.65
N GLN A 16 -7.87 -8.59 -2.41
CA GLN A 16 -6.68 -8.15 -3.15
C GLN A 16 -6.51 -8.84 -4.53
N LEU A 17 -7.23 -9.94 -4.81
CA LEU A 17 -7.12 -10.75 -6.02
C LEU A 17 -8.02 -10.30 -7.19
N GLY A 18 -8.38 -9.01 -7.26
CA GLY A 18 -8.88 -8.39 -8.50
C GLY A 18 -10.35 -8.62 -8.86
N PHE A 19 -11.10 -9.45 -8.13
CA PHE A 19 -12.56 -9.60 -8.31
C PHE A 19 -13.36 -8.52 -7.57
N VAL A 20 -12.87 -7.29 -7.58
CA VAL A 20 -13.51 -6.16 -6.90
C VAL A 20 -14.01 -5.20 -7.97
N LYS A 21 -15.29 -4.80 -7.88
CA LYS A 21 -15.86 -3.80 -8.79
C LYS A 21 -15.01 -2.51 -8.72
N PRO A 22 -14.73 -1.84 -9.85
CA PRO A 22 -14.05 -0.54 -9.83
C PRO A 22 -14.80 0.49 -9.00
N LEU A 23 -14.11 1.59 -8.64
CA LEU A 23 -14.76 2.75 -8.03
C LEU A 23 -15.78 3.37 -8.98
N THR A 24 -16.83 3.93 -8.40
CA THR A 24 -17.83 4.77 -9.05
C THR A 24 -17.26 6.15 -9.37
N ASN A 25 -17.94 6.90 -10.25
CA ASN A 25 -17.51 8.25 -10.60
C ASN A 25 -17.56 9.20 -9.39
N GLU A 26 -18.52 8.99 -8.50
CA GLU A 26 -18.68 9.74 -7.25
C GLU A 26 -17.51 9.49 -6.30
N GLU A 27 -17.09 8.23 -6.16
CA GLU A 27 -15.91 7.84 -5.37
C GLU A 27 -14.61 8.40 -5.98
N TYR A 28 -14.45 8.40 -7.30
CA TYR A 28 -13.31 9.06 -7.95
C TYR A 28 -13.32 10.59 -7.73
N ALA A 29 -14.51 11.21 -7.78
CA ALA A 29 -14.65 12.64 -7.51
C ALA A 29 -14.31 12.97 -6.04
N GLU A 30 -14.56 12.06 -5.11
CA GLU A 30 -14.12 12.20 -3.71
C GLU A 30 -12.60 12.18 -3.58
N VAL A 31 -11.93 11.18 -4.18
CA VAL A 31 -10.46 11.11 -4.21
C VAL A 31 -9.86 12.38 -4.83
N ALA A 32 -10.48 12.88 -5.90
CA ALA A 32 -10.01 14.07 -6.60
C ALA A 32 -10.07 15.36 -5.76
N ARG A 33 -10.92 15.44 -4.74
CA ARG A 33 -10.99 16.58 -3.82
C ARG A 33 -9.88 16.57 -2.76
N LEU A 34 -9.30 15.41 -2.49
CA LEU A 34 -8.35 15.20 -1.39
C LEU A 34 -6.90 15.19 -1.86
N LEU A 35 -6.66 14.76 -3.10
CA LEU A 35 -5.33 14.62 -3.66
C LEU A 35 -5.03 15.72 -4.68
N PRO A 36 -3.80 16.28 -4.71
CA PRO A 36 -3.39 17.13 -5.81
C PRO A 36 -3.36 16.35 -7.14
N PRO A 37 -3.48 17.01 -8.31
CA PRO A 37 -3.61 16.33 -9.60
C PRO A 37 -2.52 15.30 -9.93
N ALA A 38 -1.28 15.54 -9.50
CA ALA A 38 -0.19 14.57 -9.69
C ALA A 38 -0.35 13.32 -8.83
N ALA A 39 -0.86 13.47 -7.61
CA ALA A 39 -1.13 12.38 -6.69
C ALA A 39 -2.38 11.58 -7.07
N GLN A 40 -3.37 12.23 -7.69
CA GLN A 40 -4.50 11.54 -8.32
C GLN A 40 -4.03 10.60 -9.44
N ARG A 41 -3.09 11.04 -10.29
CA ARG A 41 -2.51 10.16 -11.32
C ARG A 41 -1.82 8.95 -10.71
N LEU A 42 -1.11 9.12 -9.61
CA LEU A 42 -0.51 8.00 -8.86
C LEU A 42 -1.58 7.02 -8.37
N PHE A 43 -2.66 7.51 -7.76
CA PHE A 43 -3.77 6.66 -7.32
C PHE A 43 -4.34 5.80 -8.47
N LEU A 44 -4.49 6.40 -9.66
CA LEU A 44 -5.00 5.70 -10.83
C LEU A 44 -4.05 4.60 -11.37
N THR A 45 -2.77 4.62 -10.99
CA THR A 45 -1.83 3.53 -11.33
C THR A 45 -2.03 2.27 -10.49
N MET A 46 -2.70 2.40 -9.34
CA MET A 46 -2.99 1.29 -8.44
C MET A 46 -4.04 0.37 -9.06
N SER A 47 -4.01 -0.93 -8.73
CA SER A 47 -5.04 -1.85 -9.22
C SER A 47 -6.42 -1.47 -8.66
N SER A 48 -7.52 -1.84 -9.34
CA SER A 48 -8.87 -1.56 -8.86
C SER A 48 -9.13 -2.09 -7.44
N ALA A 49 -8.49 -3.21 -7.08
CA ALA A 49 -8.54 -3.77 -5.73
C ALA A 49 -7.82 -2.87 -4.71
N ASP A 50 -6.62 -2.38 -5.05
CA ASP A 50 -5.83 -1.50 -4.18
C ASP A 50 -6.49 -0.12 -4.03
N GLN A 51 -7.08 0.43 -5.11
CA GLN A 51 -7.84 1.68 -5.07
C GLN A 51 -9.05 1.55 -4.13
N ARG A 52 -9.83 0.47 -4.25
CA ARG A 52 -10.97 0.20 -3.37
C ARG A 52 -10.52 0.04 -1.93
N HIS A 53 -9.47 -0.73 -1.69
CA HIS A 53 -8.92 -0.95 -0.36
C HIS A 53 -8.50 0.38 0.28
N SER A 54 -7.74 1.21 -0.44
CA SER A 54 -7.30 2.53 0.03
C SER A 54 -8.48 3.44 0.36
N LEU A 55 -9.55 3.39 -0.44
CA LEU A 55 -10.78 4.15 -0.14
C LEU A 55 -11.52 3.62 1.10
N ARG A 56 -11.54 2.29 1.32
CA ARG A 56 -12.09 1.72 2.57
C ARG A 56 -11.30 2.18 3.79
N VAL A 57 -9.97 2.19 3.71
CA VAL A 57 -9.09 2.66 4.78
C VAL A 57 -9.35 4.14 5.06
N TYR A 58 -9.46 4.96 4.02
CA TYR A 58 -9.83 6.36 4.14
C TYR A 58 -11.19 6.55 4.86
N HIS A 59 -12.24 5.83 4.46
CA HIS A 59 -13.54 5.91 5.12
C HIS A 59 -13.50 5.39 6.56
N GLY A 60 -12.70 4.35 6.83
CA GLY A 60 -12.49 3.83 8.18
C GLY A 60 -11.84 4.85 9.10
N LEU A 61 -10.87 5.63 8.60
CA LEU A 61 -10.28 6.76 9.33
C LEU A 61 -11.31 7.85 9.60
N GLN A 62 -12.13 8.22 8.60
CA GLN A 62 -13.19 9.20 8.79
C GLN A 62 -14.23 8.76 9.82
N ALA A 63 -14.63 7.48 9.79
CA ALA A 63 -15.58 6.92 10.74
C ALA A 63 -15.04 6.94 12.19
N ARG A 64 -13.72 6.92 12.36
CA ARG A 64 -13.04 7.11 13.67
C ARG A 64 -12.84 8.59 14.04
N GLY A 65 -13.32 9.52 13.21
CA GLY A 65 -13.22 10.96 13.47
C GLY A 65 -11.89 11.59 13.05
N CYS A 66 -11.08 10.91 12.23
CA CYS A 66 -9.85 11.49 11.72
C CYS A 66 -10.15 12.68 10.79
N GLN A 67 -9.61 13.86 11.14
CA GLN A 67 -9.72 15.10 10.35
C GLN A 67 -8.35 15.55 9.79
N ASP A 68 -7.28 14.81 10.07
CA ASP A 68 -5.94 15.12 9.54
C ASP A 68 -5.89 14.83 8.04
N LEU A 69 -5.96 15.89 7.23
CA LEU A 69 -5.93 15.80 5.76
C LEU A 69 -4.67 15.08 5.26
N ASP A 70 -3.54 15.21 5.96
CA ASP A 70 -2.30 14.54 5.57
C ASP A 70 -2.41 13.03 5.75
N MET A 71 -3.07 12.57 6.82
CA MET A 71 -3.34 11.16 7.12
C MET A 71 -4.35 10.58 6.13
N LEU A 72 -5.40 11.33 5.79
CA LEU A 72 -6.40 10.91 4.82
C LEU A 72 -5.80 10.81 3.41
N ALA A 73 -4.96 11.75 3.01
CA ALA A 73 -4.21 11.66 1.75
C ALA A 73 -3.22 10.48 1.75
N ALA A 74 -2.55 10.22 2.89
CA ALA A 74 -1.69 9.07 3.05
C ALA A 74 -2.46 7.75 2.92
N ALA A 75 -3.65 7.64 3.50
CA ALA A 75 -4.50 6.46 3.40
C ALA A 75 -4.82 6.09 1.96
N LEU A 76 -5.08 7.08 1.10
CA LEU A 76 -5.37 6.87 -0.32
C LEU A 76 -4.18 6.37 -1.13
N LEU A 77 -2.94 6.65 -0.69
CA LEU A 77 -1.72 6.37 -1.46
C LEU A 77 -0.71 5.44 -0.77
N HIS A 78 -1.00 4.94 0.43
CA HIS A 78 -0.05 4.15 1.23
C HIS A 78 0.49 2.92 0.47
N ASP A 79 -0.32 2.38 -0.44
CA ASP A 79 -0.02 1.19 -1.23
C ASP A 79 0.47 1.47 -2.67
N VAL A 80 0.64 2.73 -3.05
CA VAL A 80 1.04 3.09 -4.42
C VAL A 80 2.42 2.52 -4.81
N GLY A 81 3.31 2.26 -3.84
CA GLY A 81 4.60 1.63 -4.10
C GLY A 81 4.50 0.21 -4.69
N LYS A 82 3.32 -0.44 -4.60
CA LYS A 82 3.03 -1.75 -5.21
C LYS A 82 2.57 -1.66 -6.67
N ALA A 83 2.22 -0.46 -7.15
CA ALA A 83 1.56 -0.20 -8.43
C ALA A 83 2.48 -0.32 -9.66
N GLU A 84 1.90 -0.16 -10.86
CA GLU A 84 2.60 -0.24 -12.17
C GLU A 84 3.39 -1.54 -12.39
N GLY A 85 2.84 -2.67 -11.94
CA GLY A 85 3.48 -3.97 -12.13
C GLY A 85 4.72 -4.22 -11.25
N ARG A 86 5.08 -3.29 -10.34
CA ARG A 86 6.17 -3.46 -9.38
C ARG A 86 5.97 -4.70 -8.51
N VAL A 87 4.73 -4.94 -8.07
CA VAL A 87 4.34 -6.14 -7.33
C VAL A 87 3.17 -6.82 -8.06
N PRO A 88 3.45 -7.73 -9.01
CA PRO A 88 2.41 -8.46 -9.72
C PRO A 88 1.49 -9.17 -8.74
N PHE A 89 0.18 -9.11 -8.97
CA PHE A 89 -0.82 -9.62 -8.02
C PHE A 89 -0.64 -11.12 -7.70
N TRP A 90 -0.19 -11.93 -8.68
CA TRP A 90 0.13 -13.34 -8.48
C TRP A 90 1.29 -13.61 -7.52
N THR A 91 2.19 -12.64 -7.34
CA THR A 91 3.34 -12.78 -6.42
C THR A 91 2.97 -12.43 -4.97
N ARG A 92 1.83 -11.73 -4.76
CA ARG A 92 1.41 -11.26 -3.43
C ARG A 92 1.17 -12.40 -2.44
N PRO A 93 0.45 -13.50 -2.76
CA PRO A 93 0.27 -14.61 -1.82
C PRO A 93 1.59 -15.27 -1.43
N VAL A 94 2.51 -15.45 -2.39
CA VAL A 94 3.82 -16.07 -2.14
C VAL A 94 4.69 -15.18 -1.25
N ILE A 95 4.67 -13.86 -1.46
CA ILE A 95 5.39 -12.89 -0.63
C ILE A 95 4.80 -12.82 0.78
N VAL A 96 3.47 -12.84 0.91
CA VAL A 96 2.78 -12.86 2.22
C VAL A 96 3.14 -14.12 3.00
N LEU A 97 3.08 -15.29 2.36
CA LEU A 97 3.48 -16.57 2.97
C LEU A 97 4.97 -16.54 3.34
N GLY A 98 5.84 -16.04 2.45
CA GLY A 98 7.27 -15.92 2.74
C GLY A 98 7.57 -14.98 3.92
N LYS A 99 6.83 -13.87 4.08
CA LYS A 99 6.96 -12.96 5.24
C LYS A 99 6.55 -13.64 6.55
N LEU A 100 5.57 -14.55 6.50
CA LEU A 100 5.09 -15.32 7.65
C LEU A 100 6.09 -16.42 8.06
N PHE A 101 6.66 -17.16 7.10
CA PHE A 101 7.48 -18.33 7.38
C PHE A 101 8.99 -18.05 7.48
N ALA A 102 9.51 -17.07 6.74
CA ALA A 102 10.95 -16.82 6.64
C ALA A 102 11.32 -15.34 6.44
N PRO A 103 10.88 -14.41 7.33
CA PRO A 103 11.12 -12.98 7.16
C PRO A 103 12.61 -12.62 7.12
N GLY A 104 13.45 -13.32 7.90
CA GLY A 104 14.89 -13.11 7.93
C GLY A 104 15.60 -13.49 6.63
N LEU A 105 15.09 -14.49 5.91
CA LEU A 105 15.64 -14.90 4.61
C LEU A 105 15.22 -13.92 3.52
N LEU A 106 13.93 -13.53 3.50
CA LEU A 106 13.43 -12.53 2.56
C LEU A 106 14.15 -11.19 2.69
N ARG A 107 14.43 -10.74 3.93
CA ARG A 107 15.18 -9.50 4.17
C ARG A 107 16.60 -9.54 3.60
N LYS A 108 17.27 -10.70 3.63
CA LYS A 108 18.62 -10.87 3.05
C LYS A 108 18.61 -10.84 1.52
N VAL A 109 17.50 -11.25 0.92
CA VAL A 109 17.35 -11.36 -0.54
C VAL A 109 16.76 -10.07 -1.13
N ALA A 110 15.96 -9.32 -0.36
CA ALA A 110 15.42 -8.04 -0.79
C ALA A 110 16.52 -6.99 -0.91
N ILE A 111 16.68 -6.43 -2.10
CA ILE A 111 17.62 -5.36 -2.41
C ILE A 111 16.82 -4.06 -2.53
N HIS A 112 17.35 -2.93 -2.05
CA HIS A 112 16.68 -1.65 -2.24
C HIS A 112 16.49 -1.35 -3.74
N PRO A 113 15.30 -0.93 -4.21
CA PRO A 113 15.04 -0.73 -5.65
C PRO A 113 16.01 0.24 -6.35
N ALA A 114 16.60 1.19 -5.63
CA ALA A 114 17.63 2.10 -6.16
C ALA A 114 18.90 1.37 -6.65
N GLU A 115 19.15 0.13 -6.20
CA GLU A 115 20.33 -0.65 -6.61
C GLU A 115 20.07 -1.49 -7.88
N PHE A 116 18.83 -1.56 -8.39
CA PHE A 116 18.53 -2.35 -9.59
C PHE A 116 19.23 -1.85 -10.86
N GLU A 117 19.61 -0.58 -10.92
CA GLU A 117 20.40 -0.04 -12.04
C GLU A 117 21.84 -0.55 -12.00
N ARG A 118 22.36 -0.86 -10.81
CA ARG A 118 23.74 -1.32 -10.59
C ARG A 118 23.87 -2.84 -10.56
N GLN A 119 22.80 -3.55 -10.19
CA GLN A 119 22.78 -5.00 -10.03
C GLN A 119 21.64 -5.61 -10.82
N GLN A 120 21.96 -6.55 -11.71
CA GLN A 120 20.96 -7.35 -12.41
C GLN A 120 20.28 -8.30 -11.42
N ALA A 121 19.07 -7.93 -10.99
CA ALA A 121 18.22 -8.78 -10.15
C ALA A 121 17.18 -9.49 -11.03
N PRO A 122 16.97 -10.81 -10.87
CA PRO A 122 15.88 -11.53 -11.53
C PRO A 122 14.51 -10.91 -11.23
N GLY A 123 13.55 -11.05 -12.14
CA GLY A 123 12.22 -10.43 -12.02
C GLY A 123 11.50 -10.73 -10.71
N TRP A 124 11.59 -11.97 -10.21
CA TRP A 124 10.99 -12.35 -8.92
C TRP A 124 11.62 -11.63 -7.72
N GLN A 125 12.94 -11.40 -7.75
CA GLN A 125 13.66 -10.69 -6.69
C GLN A 125 13.33 -9.20 -6.71
N ARG A 126 13.12 -8.62 -7.91
CA ARG A 126 12.64 -7.24 -8.06
C ARG A 126 11.24 -7.08 -7.48
N SER A 127 10.31 -8.00 -7.78
CA SER A 127 8.96 -7.98 -7.21
C SER A 127 8.95 -8.15 -5.69
N LEU A 128 9.75 -9.08 -5.16
CA LEU A 128 9.93 -9.24 -3.71
C LEU A 128 10.42 -7.94 -3.06
N SER A 129 11.45 -7.35 -3.66
CA SER A 129 12.08 -6.12 -3.16
C SER A 129 11.12 -4.94 -3.19
N TYR A 130 10.34 -4.74 -4.26
CA TYR A 130 9.27 -3.73 -4.29
C TYR A 130 8.20 -4.01 -3.24
N ALA A 131 7.80 -5.26 -3.02
CA ALA A 131 6.84 -5.58 -1.97
C ALA A 131 7.40 -5.36 -0.56
N TRP A 132 8.72 -5.46 -0.39
CA TRP A 132 9.40 -5.16 0.86
C TRP A 132 9.48 -3.65 1.09
N TRP A 133 9.92 -2.90 0.09
CA TRP A 133 10.18 -1.45 0.14
C TRP A 133 9.00 -0.59 -0.34
N HIS A 134 7.80 -1.14 -0.48
CA HIS A 134 6.66 -0.41 -1.06
C HIS A 134 6.31 0.85 -0.28
N ALA A 135 6.46 0.86 1.04
CA ALA A 135 6.22 2.03 1.87
C ALA A 135 7.20 3.17 1.53
N ASP A 136 8.49 2.86 1.41
CA ASP A 136 9.52 3.84 1.04
C ASP A 136 9.36 4.32 -0.40
N VAL A 137 9.15 3.40 -1.35
CA VAL A 137 8.90 3.74 -2.76
C VAL A 137 7.63 4.58 -2.91
N GLY A 138 6.55 4.21 -2.21
CA GLY A 138 5.30 4.96 -2.21
C GLY A 138 5.47 6.36 -1.64
N ALA A 139 6.25 6.50 -0.56
CA ALA A 139 6.56 7.79 0.05
C ALA A 139 7.37 8.69 -0.90
N GLU A 140 8.34 8.13 -1.62
CA GLU A 140 9.10 8.87 -2.65
C GLU A 140 8.21 9.32 -3.82
N LEU A 141 7.34 8.44 -4.30
CA LEU A 141 6.37 8.77 -5.36
C LEU A 141 5.44 9.89 -4.91
N ALA A 142 4.87 9.77 -3.70
CA ALA A 142 4.00 10.78 -3.09
C ALA A 142 4.70 12.15 -2.94
N ALA A 143 5.95 12.16 -2.48
CA ALA A 143 6.74 13.38 -2.36
C ALA A 143 6.91 14.07 -3.72
N ARG A 144 7.27 13.31 -4.78
CA ARG A 144 7.40 13.84 -6.15
C ARG A 144 6.06 14.31 -6.72
N ALA A 145 4.95 13.75 -6.26
CA ALA A 145 3.60 14.16 -6.64
C ALA A 145 3.07 15.36 -5.82
N GLY A 146 3.89 15.95 -4.94
CA GLY A 146 3.55 17.17 -4.22
C GLY A 146 2.75 16.97 -2.94
N LEU A 147 2.75 15.77 -2.36
CA LEU A 147 2.21 15.57 -1.01
C LEU A 147 3.09 16.26 0.05
N SER A 148 2.47 16.62 1.17
CA SER A 148 3.17 17.23 2.30
C SER A 148 4.19 16.27 2.91
N ALA A 149 5.17 16.82 3.62
CA ALA A 149 6.15 16.01 4.36
C ALA A 149 5.47 15.08 5.40
N ARG A 150 4.33 15.50 5.96
CA ARG A 150 3.53 14.71 6.91
C ARG A 150 2.88 13.52 6.21
N SER A 151 2.20 13.71 5.08
CA SER A 151 1.64 12.59 4.31
C SER A 151 2.72 11.61 3.87
N VAL A 152 3.87 12.11 3.42
CA VAL A 152 5.02 11.28 3.02
C VAL A 152 5.53 10.44 4.20
N LEU A 153 5.63 11.04 5.39
CA LEU A 153 6.01 10.33 6.61
C LEU A 153 4.98 9.25 6.96
N TYR A 154 3.68 9.55 6.87
CA TYR A 154 2.63 8.58 7.15
C TYR A 154 2.67 7.40 6.18
N ILE A 155 2.81 7.66 4.88
CA ILE A 155 2.97 6.61 3.85
C ILE A 155 4.21 5.75 4.16
N ARG A 156 5.35 6.36 4.51
CA ARG A 156 6.57 5.60 4.82
C ARG A 156 6.43 4.72 6.06
N THR A 157 5.61 5.12 7.02
CA THR A 157 5.53 4.49 8.35
C THR A 157 4.24 3.69 8.58
N HIS A 158 3.33 3.59 7.61
CA HIS A 158 2.00 2.95 7.78
C HIS A 158 2.02 1.50 8.29
N HIS A 159 3.10 0.75 8.04
CA HIS A 159 3.30 -0.61 8.56
C HIS A 159 3.80 -0.69 10.02
N GLN A 160 4.12 0.45 10.65
CA GLN A 160 4.65 0.50 12.02
C GLN A 160 3.49 0.65 12.99
N ASP A 161 3.27 -0.37 13.82
CA ASP A 161 2.20 -0.37 14.82
C ASP A 161 2.27 0.89 15.69
N HIS A 162 3.40 1.18 16.34
CA HIS A 162 3.53 2.34 17.23
C HIS A 162 4.16 3.58 16.56
N GLY A 163 3.98 3.71 15.24
CA GLY A 163 4.57 4.78 14.43
C GLY A 163 3.73 6.05 14.32
N PRO A 164 4.22 7.09 13.62
CA PRO A 164 3.45 8.31 13.34
C PRO A 164 2.12 8.05 12.64
N ALA A 165 2.02 6.95 11.89
CA ALA A 165 0.84 6.50 11.17
C ALA A 165 0.00 5.44 11.92
N HIS A 166 0.07 5.38 13.26
CA HIS A 166 -0.63 4.35 14.05
C HIS A 166 -2.12 4.21 13.71
N GLU A 167 -2.85 5.31 13.60
CA GLU A 167 -4.28 5.28 13.24
C GLU A 167 -4.51 4.66 11.86
N LEU A 168 -3.66 5.01 10.88
CA LEU A 168 -3.70 4.41 9.55
C LEU A 168 -3.41 2.91 9.63
N HIS A 169 -2.39 2.50 10.38
CA HIS A 169 -2.06 1.09 10.60
C HIS A 169 -3.26 0.30 11.16
N LEU A 170 -3.89 0.81 12.21
CA LEU A 170 -5.03 0.16 12.86
C LEU A 170 -6.25 0.03 11.96
N VAL A 171 -6.50 0.98 11.05
CA VAL A 171 -7.60 0.87 10.09
C VAL A 171 -7.22 -0.10 8.96
N ASP A 172 -5.99 -0.01 8.46
CA ASP A 172 -5.49 -0.83 7.37
C ASP A 172 -5.51 -2.33 7.71
N GLU A 173 -5.08 -2.70 8.93
CA GLU A 173 -5.06 -4.09 9.36
C GLU A 173 -6.46 -4.76 9.33
N VAL A 174 -7.52 -3.96 9.48
CA VAL A 174 -8.91 -4.46 9.54
C VAL A 174 -9.71 -4.26 8.25
N SER A 175 -9.13 -3.62 7.22
CA SER A 175 -9.81 -3.19 5.98
C SER A 175 -9.70 -4.13 4.77
#